data_AF-A0A7J6VQV5-F1
#
_entry.id   AF-A0A7J6VQV5-F1
#
_cell.length_a   1.000
_cell.length_b   1.000
_cell.length_c   1.000
_cell.angle_alpha   90.00
_cell.angle_beta   90.00
_cell.angle_gamma   90.00
#
_symmetry.space_group_name_H-M   'P 1'
#
loop_
_entity.id
_entity.type
_entity.pdbx_description
1 polymer ?
#
loop_
_entity_poly.entity_id
_entity_poly.type
_entity_poly.pdbx_seq_one_letter_code
_entity_poly.pdbx_strand_id
1 'polypeptide(L)'
;MDPTSSTLGKMLLEEITPVVMVLRTPLVEESCRKNGLSFIQMIQPFSNFNNIDVPVRTASDQPYRLHQFKLRLHYASDIRQPNVEAAEEHLKDVVTRASENDLTDLNSDPPQLESLLRSAESESQSSRFQIFNKELIRASSFSEHEAFDHPVACLLAVSSKDDQPVNKIVDLFNTNEFPSLLNNGAMDPKILKYYLLIHDNQDGTSENATNIVSEMRGTFGSSDCRMLCINSAENGSKDWQDNPWSACSSDALLGQDLGCFLNMDDIDEIKDLMQELSSKHIIPHMEQKIRVLNQQVSATRKGFRNQIKNLWWRKGKEDTPDAPTGPMYTFSSIESQIRVLADYAFMLRDYELALSNYRLLSTDYKLDKAWKRYAGVQEMMALTFFMLDQSRKDADYCMENAFTTYLVRVLVFWSIDLEP
;
A
#
# COMPACT_ATOMS: atom_id res chain seq x y z
N MET A 1 -9.90 3.33 -25.67
CA MET A 1 -8.72 2.46 -25.46
C MET A 1 -8.85 1.97 -24.04
N ASP A 2 -8.58 0.70 -23.73
CA ASP A 2 -8.64 0.24 -22.33
C ASP A 2 -7.64 1.07 -21.49
N PRO A 3 -8.09 1.87 -20.51
CA PRO A 3 -7.20 2.75 -19.75
C PRO A 3 -6.13 1.96 -19.00
N THR A 4 -6.41 0.70 -18.63
CA THR A 4 -5.46 -0.19 -17.93
C THR A 4 -4.25 -0.58 -18.80
N SER A 5 -4.38 -0.49 -20.13
CA SER A 5 -3.31 -0.83 -21.07
C SER A 5 -2.29 0.30 -21.28
N SER A 6 -2.65 1.53 -20.89
CA SER A 6 -1.79 2.71 -21.00
C SER A 6 -0.68 2.72 -19.95
N THR A 7 0.37 3.52 -20.16
CA THR A 7 1.47 3.69 -19.20
C THR A 7 0.96 4.15 -17.83
N LEU A 8 0.07 5.14 -17.80
CA LEU A 8 -0.51 5.64 -16.54
C LEU A 8 -1.39 4.56 -15.88
N GLY A 9 -2.22 3.86 -16.64
CA GLY A 9 -3.06 2.78 -16.10
C GLY A 9 -2.26 1.66 -15.47
N LYS A 10 -1.17 1.23 -16.12
CA LYS A 10 -0.24 0.22 -15.57
C LYS A 10 0.41 0.71 -14.28
N MET A 11 0.92 1.94 -14.26
CA MET A 11 1.51 2.55 -13.07
C MET A 11 0.51 2.60 -11.91
N LEU A 12 -0.76 2.97 -12.16
CA LEU A 12 -1.79 3.00 -11.13
C LEU A 12 -2.08 1.61 -10.57
N LEU A 13 -2.17 0.59 -11.43
CA LEU A 13 -2.40 -0.80 -11.01
C LEU A 13 -1.19 -1.40 -10.27
N GLU A 14 0.01 -0.86 -10.47
CA GLU A 14 1.22 -1.31 -9.79
C GLU A 14 1.44 -0.60 -8.45
N GLU A 15 1.10 0.68 -8.34
CA GLU A 15 1.41 1.50 -7.16
C GLU A 15 0.22 1.64 -6.20
N ILE A 16 -1.01 1.81 -6.71
CA ILE A 16 -2.22 1.97 -5.88
C ILE A 16 -2.79 0.62 -5.52
N THR A 17 -2.08 -0.07 -4.63
CA THR A 17 -2.38 -1.45 -4.22
C THR A 17 -2.36 -1.58 -2.69
N PRO A 18 -3.07 -2.58 -2.13
CA PRO A 18 -3.21 -2.69 -0.67
C PRO A 18 -1.88 -2.90 0.05
N VAL A 19 -1.71 -2.18 1.16
CA VAL A 19 -0.57 -2.34 2.06
C VAL A 19 -0.85 -3.46 3.06
N VAL A 20 0.13 -4.34 3.25
CA VAL A 20 0.18 -5.31 4.34
C VAL A 20 1.34 -4.94 5.25
N MET A 21 1.01 -4.65 6.50
CA MET A 21 2.00 -4.44 7.55
C MET A 21 2.56 -5.79 7.99
N VAL A 22 3.88 -5.89 8.14
CA VAL A 22 4.55 -7.11 8.58
C VAL A 22 5.19 -6.87 9.95
N LEU A 23 4.80 -7.69 10.92
CA LEU A 23 5.41 -7.79 12.24
C LEU A 23 6.06 -9.15 12.36
N ARG A 24 7.28 -9.19 12.89
CA ARG A 24 8.04 -10.44 12.98
C ARG A 24 8.93 -10.49 14.20
N THR A 25 9.31 -11.69 14.64
CA THR A 25 10.38 -11.87 15.64
C THR A 25 11.77 -11.86 14.98
N PRO A 26 12.85 -11.52 15.71
CA PRO A 26 14.21 -11.56 15.18
C PRO A 26 14.62 -12.93 14.60
N LEU A 27 14.12 -14.03 15.18
CA LEU A 27 14.44 -15.39 14.71
C LEU A 27 13.87 -15.68 13.32
N VAL A 28 12.75 -15.05 12.94
CA VAL A 28 12.24 -15.14 11.56
C VAL A 28 13.23 -14.53 10.57
N GLU A 29 13.80 -13.36 10.87
CA GLU A 29 14.82 -12.77 10.00
C GLU A 29 16.07 -13.63 9.95
N GLU A 30 16.48 -14.23 11.07
CA GLU A 30 17.67 -15.08 11.10
C GLU A 30 17.52 -16.27 10.14
N SER A 31 16.36 -16.94 10.15
CA SER A 31 16.05 -18.02 9.21
C SER A 31 16.02 -17.56 7.76
N CYS A 32 15.46 -16.37 7.47
CA CYS A 32 15.45 -15.82 6.11
C CYS A 32 16.83 -15.38 5.64
N ARG A 33 17.65 -14.80 6.53
CA ARG A 33 18.99 -14.28 6.21
C ARG A 33 19.99 -15.36 5.82
N LYS A 34 19.73 -16.63 6.14
CA LYS A 34 20.46 -17.78 5.56
C LYS A 34 20.46 -17.75 4.03
N ASN A 35 19.41 -17.17 3.42
CA ASN A 35 19.25 -17.01 1.98
C ASN A 35 19.67 -15.62 1.45
N GLY A 36 20.29 -14.77 2.28
CA GLY A 36 20.63 -13.40 1.90
C GLY A 36 19.43 -12.45 1.78
N LEU A 37 18.27 -12.85 2.30
CA LEU A 37 17.00 -12.10 2.17
C LEU A 37 16.44 -11.76 3.55
N SER A 38 15.83 -10.58 3.70
CA SER A 38 14.89 -10.33 4.79
C SER A 38 13.57 -11.06 4.56
N PHE A 39 12.75 -11.19 5.59
CA PHE A 39 11.46 -11.88 5.47
C PHE A 39 10.56 -11.28 4.38
N ILE A 40 10.41 -9.95 4.32
CA ILE A 40 9.67 -9.28 3.24
C ILE A 40 10.28 -9.58 1.88
N GLN A 41 11.60 -9.45 1.72
CA GLN A 41 12.26 -9.72 0.43
C GLN A 41 12.03 -11.16 -0.04
N MET A 42 11.98 -12.13 0.89
CA MET A 42 11.69 -13.53 0.57
C MET A 42 10.29 -13.71 -0.06
N ILE A 43 9.26 -13.07 0.47
CA ILE A 43 7.87 -13.26 0.02
C ILE A 43 7.42 -12.24 -1.05
N GLN A 44 8.11 -11.11 -1.20
CA GLN A 44 7.75 -10.00 -2.09
C GLN A 44 7.53 -10.40 -3.57
N PRO A 45 8.36 -11.26 -4.20
CA PRO A 45 8.16 -11.65 -5.60
C PRO A 45 6.81 -12.33 -5.85
N PHE A 46 6.25 -12.97 -4.83
CA PHE A 46 5.00 -13.72 -4.91
C PHE A 46 3.77 -12.88 -4.49
N SER A 47 3.96 -11.56 -4.35
CA SER A 47 2.92 -10.60 -3.99
C SER A 47 2.26 -9.93 -5.21
N ASN A 48 2.66 -10.29 -6.43
CA ASN A 48 2.08 -9.77 -7.68
C ASN A 48 1.38 -10.90 -8.46
N PHE A 49 0.05 -10.83 -8.51
CA PHE A 49 -0.81 -11.84 -9.11
C PHE A 49 -1.32 -11.36 -10.46
N ASN A 50 -0.89 -12.01 -11.53
CA ASN A 50 -1.40 -11.73 -12.88
C ASN A 50 -2.72 -12.45 -13.22
N ASN A 51 -3.07 -13.48 -12.44
CA ASN A 51 -4.28 -14.29 -12.62
C ASN A 51 -4.81 -14.80 -11.27
N ILE A 52 -5.26 -13.89 -10.41
CA ILE A 52 -5.82 -14.26 -9.10
C ILE A 52 -7.26 -14.79 -9.21
N ASP A 53 -8.00 -14.28 -10.20
CA ASP A 53 -9.36 -14.68 -10.61
C ASP A 53 -10.38 -14.80 -9.46
N VAL A 54 -10.41 -13.81 -8.57
CA VAL A 54 -11.28 -13.80 -7.38
C VAL A 54 -12.59 -13.06 -7.70
N PRO A 55 -13.78 -13.65 -7.47
CA PRO A 55 -15.04 -12.93 -7.57
C PRO A 55 -15.17 -11.96 -6.39
N VAL A 56 -15.48 -10.71 -6.70
CA VAL A 56 -15.70 -9.64 -5.73
C VAL A 56 -17.11 -9.08 -5.89
N ARG A 57 -17.75 -8.78 -4.78
CA ARG A 57 -19.06 -8.13 -4.77
C ARG A 57 -19.10 -7.01 -3.73
N THR A 58 -18.90 -5.79 -4.19
CA THR A 58 -18.85 -4.57 -3.38
C THR A 58 -20.26 -4.10 -2.95
N ALA A 59 -20.63 -2.85 -3.28
CA ALA A 59 -21.94 -2.28 -3.04
C ALA A 59 -22.93 -2.54 -4.17
N SER A 60 -22.45 -2.86 -5.37
CA SER A 60 -23.31 -3.22 -6.49
C SER A 60 -23.84 -4.65 -6.32
N ASP A 61 -25.05 -4.91 -6.82
CA ASP A 61 -25.64 -6.25 -6.74
C ASP A 61 -24.97 -7.26 -7.68
N GLN A 62 -24.20 -6.80 -8.67
CA GLN A 62 -23.55 -7.63 -9.67
C GLN A 62 -22.10 -7.94 -9.28
N PRO A 63 -21.71 -9.21 -9.10
CA PRO A 63 -20.32 -9.57 -8.85
C PRO A 63 -19.47 -9.36 -10.11
N TYR A 64 -18.21 -9.01 -9.91
CA TYR A 64 -17.18 -8.94 -10.96
C TYR A 64 -15.96 -9.76 -10.54
N ARG A 65 -14.98 -9.97 -11.44
CA ARG A 65 -13.77 -10.75 -11.13
C ARG A 65 -12.53 -9.86 -11.15
N LEU A 66 -11.70 -9.99 -10.12
CA LEU A 66 -10.36 -9.43 -10.10
C LEU A 66 -9.42 -10.41 -10.78
N HIS A 67 -8.88 -10.02 -11.93
CA HIS A 67 -7.91 -10.84 -12.67
C HIS A 67 -6.48 -10.61 -12.20
N GLN A 68 -6.13 -9.36 -11.91
CA GLN A 68 -4.81 -9.00 -11.42
C GLN A 68 -4.92 -8.33 -10.05
N PHE A 69 -3.94 -8.56 -9.20
CA PHE A 69 -3.88 -8.01 -7.86
C PHE A 69 -2.43 -7.96 -7.39
N LYS A 70 -2.06 -6.97 -6.60
CA LYS A 70 -0.71 -6.85 -6.05
C LYS A 70 -0.81 -6.40 -4.60
N LEU A 71 0.15 -6.79 -3.78
CA LEU A 71 0.28 -6.33 -2.40
C LEU A 71 1.60 -5.58 -2.22
N ARG A 72 1.57 -4.52 -1.42
CA ARG A 72 2.76 -3.81 -0.93
C ARG A 72 3.04 -4.24 0.50
N LEU A 73 4.21 -4.81 0.73
CA LEU A 73 4.60 -5.31 2.04
C LEU A 73 5.55 -4.32 2.70
N HIS A 74 5.26 -3.92 3.94
CA HIS A 74 6.09 -2.99 4.69
C HIS A 74 6.25 -3.46 6.14
N TYR A 75 7.45 -3.33 6.70
CA TYR A 75 7.60 -3.48 8.14
C TYR A 75 6.89 -2.32 8.85
N ALA A 76 6.41 -2.55 10.07
CA ALA A 76 5.77 -1.50 10.86
C ALA A 76 6.66 -0.24 11.03
N SER A 77 7.98 -0.42 11.12
CA SER A 77 8.97 0.67 11.21
C SER A 77 9.01 1.58 9.98
N ASP A 78 8.61 1.07 8.81
CA ASP A 78 8.73 1.74 7.53
C ASP A 78 7.44 2.48 7.15
N ILE A 79 6.34 2.17 7.84
CA ILE A 79 5.03 2.84 7.68
C ILE A 79 5.07 4.14 8.48
N ARG A 80 5.75 5.12 7.93
CA ARG A 80 5.83 6.48 8.47
C ARG A 80 6.00 7.46 7.34
N GLN A 81 5.45 8.66 7.51
CA GLN A 81 5.67 9.71 6.54
C GLN A 81 7.17 10.05 6.47
N PRO A 82 7.79 10.06 5.29
CA PRO A 82 9.16 10.52 5.14
C PRO A 82 9.30 11.98 5.60
N ASN A 83 10.47 12.33 6.13
CA ASN A 83 10.79 13.72 6.41
C ASN A 83 10.83 14.48 5.07
N VAL A 84 10.11 15.60 4.99
CA VAL A 84 9.91 16.35 3.73
C VAL A 84 11.24 16.92 3.24
N GLU A 85 12.06 17.46 4.12
CA GLU A 85 13.35 18.05 3.75
C GLU A 85 14.32 16.99 3.20
N ALA A 86 14.39 15.84 3.87
CA ALA A 86 15.20 14.69 3.43
C ALA A 86 14.68 14.09 2.12
N ALA A 87 13.36 14.06 1.93
CA ALA A 87 12.75 13.59 0.69
C ALA A 87 13.01 14.56 -0.47
N GLU A 88 12.93 15.88 -0.25
CA GLU A 88 13.31 16.87 -1.25
C GLU A 88 14.80 16.80 -1.61
N GLU A 89 15.68 16.66 -0.63
CA GLU A 89 17.12 16.51 -0.86
C GLU A 89 17.41 15.24 -1.64
N HIS A 90 16.77 14.11 -1.27
CA HIS A 90 16.89 12.86 -2.00
C HIS A 90 16.36 12.98 -3.44
N LEU A 91 15.21 13.62 -3.65
CA LEU A 91 14.65 13.86 -4.99
C LEU A 91 15.58 14.73 -5.84
N LYS A 92 16.17 15.78 -5.27
CA LYS A 92 17.18 16.62 -5.96
C LYS A 92 18.39 15.78 -6.36
N ASP A 93 18.91 14.99 -5.44
CA ASP A 93 20.05 14.08 -5.65
C ASP A 93 19.77 13.01 -6.72
N VAL A 94 18.58 12.41 -6.72
CA VAL A 94 18.12 11.47 -7.77
C VAL A 94 18.08 12.14 -9.15
N VAL A 95 17.55 13.36 -9.23
CA VAL A 95 17.52 14.15 -10.47
C VAL A 95 18.95 14.50 -10.93
N THR A 96 19.85 14.84 -10.00
CA THR A 96 21.26 15.13 -10.32
C THR A 96 22.00 13.89 -10.83
N ARG A 97 21.92 12.75 -10.14
CA ARG A 97 22.54 11.48 -10.57
C ARG A 97 22.00 10.98 -11.90
N ALA A 98 20.68 11.10 -12.10
CA ALA A 98 20.06 10.78 -13.38
C ALA A 98 20.60 11.66 -14.52
N SER A 99 21.01 12.90 -14.23
CA SER A 99 21.63 13.81 -15.20
C SER A 99 23.11 13.49 -15.45
N GLU A 100 23.83 12.96 -14.46
CA GLU A 100 25.26 12.61 -14.57
C GLU A 100 25.50 11.30 -15.33
N ASN A 101 24.64 10.29 -15.16
CA ASN A 101 24.74 9.02 -15.88
C ASN A 101 24.52 9.16 -17.41
N ASP A 102 23.74 10.16 -17.84
CA ASP A 102 23.54 10.49 -19.26
C ASP A 102 24.83 11.00 -19.94
N LEU A 103 25.75 11.61 -19.18
CA LEU A 103 27.04 12.11 -19.71
C LEU A 103 28.07 10.99 -19.90
N THR A 104 27.95 9.89 -19.16
CA THR A 104 28.86 8.74 -19.26
C THR A 104 28.49 7.81 -20.41
N ASP A 105 27.20 7.62 -20.71
CA ASP A 105 26.73 6.76 -21.81
C ASP A 105 27.06 7.31 -23.20
N LEU A 106 27.19 8.64 -23.33
CA LEU A 106 27.61 9.33 -24.55
C LEU A 106 29.10 9.16 -24.91
N ASN A 107 29.91 8.56 -24.02
CA ASN A 107 31.33 8.29 -24.27
C ASN A 107 31.60 6.88 -24.83
N SER A 108 30.55 6.13 -25.18
CA SER A 108 30.65 4.84 -25.89
C SER A 108 30.55 5.04 -27.41
N ASP A 109 31.36 4.31 -28.20
CA ASP A 109 31.46 4.43 -29.67
C ASP A 109 30.10 4.52 -30.39
N PRO A 110 29.94 5.35 -31.45
CA PRO A 110 28.63 5.71 -31.98
C PRO A 110 28.03 4.65 -32.93
N PRO A 111 26.82 4.11 -32.65
CA PRO A 111 25.93 3.55 -33.66
C PRO A 111 25.13 4.66 -34.34
N GLN A 112 24.55 4.37 -35.51
CA GLN A 112 23.93 5.34 -36.42
C GLN A 112 22.90 6.27 -35.72
N LEU A 113 23.27 7.56 -35.68
CA LEU A 113 22.66 8.64 -34.92
C LEU A 113 21.13 8.80 -35.09
N GLU A 114 20.56 8.44 -36.24
CA GLU A 114 19.13 8.66 -36.49
C GLU A 114 18.19 7.62 -35.87
N SER A 115 18.63 6.37 -35.65
CA SER A 115 17.78 5.36 -35.01
C SER A 115 17.75 5.51 -33.49
N LEU A 116 18.89 5.91 -32.90
CA LEU A 116 19.02 6.17 -31.46
C LEU A 116 18.32 7.45 -31.03
N LEU A 117 18.30 8.52 -31.83
CA LEU A 117 17.61 9.76 -31.44
C LEU A 117 16.09 9.55 -31.30
N ARG A 118 15.48 8.70 -32.13
CA ARG A 118 14.04 8.39 -32.04
C ARG A 118 13.69 7.43 -30.90
N SER A 119 14.58 6.49 -30.54
CA SER A 119 14.34 5.55 -29.42
C SER A 119 14.77 6.13 -28.07
N ALA A 120 15.87 6.88 -28.00
CA ALA A 120 16.38 7.50 -26.77
C ALA A 120 15.50 8.66 -26.28
N GLU A 121 14.91 9.47 -27.17
CA GLU A 121 13.96 10.51 -26.75
C GLU A 121 12.69 9.91 -26.10
N SER A 122 12.31 8.69 -26.48
CA SER A 122 11.15 7.95 -25.96
C SER A 122 11.48 7.14 -24.70
N GLU A 123 12.59 6.40 -24.69
CA GLU A 123 12.94 5.46 -23.60
C GLU A 123 13.75 6.11 -22.46
N SER A 124 14.70 7.02 -22.74
CA SER A 124 15.53 7.68 -21.71
C SER A 124 14.79 8.77 -20.94
N GLN A 125 13.82 9.46 -21.56
CA GLN A 125 12.88 10.32 -20.81
C GLN A 125 11.94 9.47 -19.94
N SER A 126 11.57 8.25 -20.38
CA SER A 126 10.68 7.38 -19.61
C SER A 126 11.32 6.83 -18.35
N SER A 127 12.58 6.40 -18.38
CA SER A 127 13.27 5.80 -17.22
C SER A 127 13.51 6.82 -16.10
N ARG A 128 14.00 8.03 -16.43
CA ARG A 128 14.22 9.11 -15.44
C ARG A 128 12.93 9.57 -14.79
N PHE A 129 11.88 9.74 -15.60
CA PHE A 129 10.56 10.10 -15.12
C PHE A 129 9.95 8.99 -14.25
N GLN A 130 10.19 7.72 -14.58
CA GLN A 130 9.78 6.59 -13.74
C GLN A 130 10.50 6.57 -12.39
N ILE A 131 11.82 6.77 -12.37
CA ILE A 131 12.60 6.82 -11.11
C ILE A 131 12.13 8.02 -10.27
N PHE A 132 12.01 9.20 -10.87
CA PHE A 132 11.52 10.39 -10.18
C PHE A 132 10.09 10.18 -9.63
N ASN A 133 9.17 9.65 -10.43
CA ASN A 133 7.81 9.38 -9.97
C ASN A 133 7.78 8.36 -8.83
N LYS A 134 8.60 7.31 -8.92
CA LYS A 134 8.70 6.29 -7.87
C LYS A 134 9.19 6.91 -6.56
N GLU A 135 10.22 7.75 -6.61
CA GLU A 135 10.72 8.44 -5.41
C GLU A 135 9.76 9.52 -4.92
N LEU A 136 9.00 10.18 -5.80
CA LEU A 136 7.97 11.13 -5.43
C LEU A 136 6.81 10.45 -4.70
N ILE A 137 6.34 9.32 -5.21
CA ILE A 137 5.32 8.47 -4.57
C ILE A 137 5.82 8.01 -3.20
N ARG A 138 7.08 7.58 -3.12
CA ARG A 138 7.70 7.18 -1.86
C ARG A 138 7.75 8.33 -0.86
N ALA A 139 8.12 9.53 -1.31
CA ALA A 139 8.19 10.75 -0.49
C ALA A 139 6.83 11.18 0.07
N SER A 140 5.74 10.95 -0.67
CA SER A 140 4.37 11.31 -0.27
C SER A 140 3.63 10.22 0.50
N SER A 141 4.22 9.01 0.61
CA SER A 141 3.59 7.84 1.22
C SER A 141 3.29 8.02 2.71
N PHE A 142 2.26 7.30 3.20
CA PHE A 142 1.89 7.21 4.62
C PHE A 142 1.57 8.56 5.29
N SER A 143 0.98 9.48 4.54
CA SER A 143 0.50 10.74 5.10
C SER A 143 -0.94 10.59 5.65
N GLU A 144 -1.33 11.39 6.65
CA GLU A 144 -2.61 11.27 7.37
C GLU A 144 -3.90 11.40 6.52
N HIS A 145 -3.76 11.81 5.26
CA HIS A 145 -4.86 12.04 4.33
C HIS A 145 -4.87 11.05 3.16
N GLU A 146 -3.82 10.24 3.02
CA GLU A 146 -3.68 9.21 1.99
C GLU A 146 -3.98 7.83 2.58
N ALA A 147 -5.26 7.47 2.61
CA ALA A 147 -5.70 6.21 3.21
C ALA A 147 -5.36 4.97 2.35
N PHE A 148 -4.88 5.14 1.11
CA PHE A 148 -4.31 4.06 0.29
C PHE A 148 -3.07 3.41 0.90
N ASP A 149 -2.33 4.15 1.71
CA ASP A 149 -1.15 3.66 2.40
C ASP A 149 -1.46 3.14 3.80
N HIS A 150 -2.71 3.20 4.22
CA HIS A 150 -3.12 2.55 5.46
C HIS A 150 -3.15 1.03 5.24
N PRO A 151 -2.43 0.24 6.06
CA PRO A 151 -2.47 -1.21 6.00
C PRO A 151 -3.90 -1.74 6.06
N VAL A 152 -4.24 -2.63 5.13
CA VAL A 152 -5.52 -3.34 5.13
C VAL A 152 -5.45 -4.60 6.00
N ALA A 153 -4.23 -5.11 6.21
CA ALA A 153 -3.94 -6.31 6.98
C ALA A 153 -2.57 -6.21 7.67
N CYS A 154 -2.39 -7.05 8.69
CA CYS A 154 -1.15 -7.27 9.41
C CYS A 154 -0.78 -8.75 9.35
N LEU A 155 0.39 -9.06 8.81
CA LEU A 155 1.00 -10.38 8.85
C LEU A 155 1.91 -10.46 10.08
N LEU A 156 1.58 -11.34 11.03
CA LEU A 156 2.37 -11.56 12.26
C LEU A 156 3.14 -12.88 12.14
N ALA A 157 4.45 -12.79 11.94
CA ALA A 157 5.32 -13.94 11.76
C ALA A 157 6.15 -14.22 13.02
N VAL A 158 6.09 -15.46 13.53
CA VAL A 158 6.95 -15.93 14.62
C VAL A 158 7.69 -17.18 14.20
N SER A 159 8.85 -17.43 14.80
CA SER A 159 9.64 -18.63 14.52
C SER A 159 9.19 -19.78 15.42
N SER A 160 9.22 -21.00 14.90
CA SER A 160 9.07 -22.22 15.68
C SER A 160 10.15 -22.40 16.77
N LYS A 161 11.27 -21.66 16.67
CA LYS A 161 12.31 -21.59 17.70
C LYS A 161 12.06 -20.56 18.79
N ASP A 162 11.08 -19.69 18.62
CA ASP A 162 10.80 -18.69 19.63
C ASP A 162 10.36 -19.34 20.95
N ASP A 163 10.86 -18.83 22.07
CA ASP A 163 10.29 -19.18 23.37
C ASP A 163 8.84 -18.69 23.44
N GLN A 164 7.90 -19.62 23.64
CA GLN A 164 6.46 -19.34 23.68
C GLN A 164 5.95 -18.51 22.48
N PRO A 165 5.97 -19.04 21.24
CA PRO A 165 5.65 -18.28 20.03
C PRO A 165 4.26 -17.63 20.05
N VAL A 166 3.27 -18.29 20.67
CA VAL A 166 1.90 -17.77 20.82
C VAL A 166 1.88 -16.48 21.65
N ASN A 167 2.65 -16.42 22.74
CA ASN A 167 2.74 -15.21 23.57
C ASN A 167 3.47 -14.09 22.80
N LYS A 168 4.52 -14.43 22.05
CA LYS A 168 5.23 -13.43 21.22
C LYS A 168 4.34 -12.78 20.18
N ILE A 169 3.39 -13.51 19.57
CA ILE A 169 2.40 -12.92 18.65
C ILE A 169 1.58 -11.83 19.36
N VAL A 170 1.12 -12.11 20.59
CA VAL A 170 0.36 -11.15 21.39
C VAL A 170 1.22 -9.93 21.70
N ASP A 171 2.49 -10.15 22.07
CA ASP A 171 3.42 -9.07 22.39
C ASP A 171 3.73 -8.20 21.16
N LEU A 172 3.96 -8.79 19.99
CA LEU A 172 4.22 -8.08 18.73
C LEU A 172 3.11 -7.07 18.41
N PHE A 173 1.85 -7.43 18.68
CA PHE A 173 0.72 -6.53 18.45
C PHE A 173 0.46 -5.54 19.60
N ASN A 174 1.12 -5.69 20.75
CA ASN A 174 0.97 -4.76 21.87
C ASN A 174 2.22 -3.88 22.06
N THR A 175 3.25 -4.07 21.25
CA THR A 175 4.47 -3.25 21.27
C THR A 175 4.16 -1.80 20.88
N ASN A 176 4.85 -0.85 21.52
CA ASN A 176 4.80 0.58 21.19
C ASN A 176 5.41 0.94 19.82
N GLU A 177 5.77 -0.06 19.00
CA GLU A 177 6.42 0.09 17.69
C GLU A 177 5.44 0.33 16.53
N PHE A 178 4.17 0.56 16.83
CA PHE A 178 3.20 0.89 15.78
C PHE A 178 3.53 2.21 15.07
N PRO A 179 3.19 2.31 13.79
CA PRO A 179 3.13 3.57 13.07
C PRO A 179 2.49 4.68 13.90
N SER A 180 3.10 5.86 13.93
CA SER A 180 2.56 7.04 14.62
C SER A 180 1.13 7.35 14.19
N LEU A 181 0.76 7.01 12.95
CA LEU A 181 -0.60 7.13 12.40
C LEU A 181 -1.66 6.34 13.19
N LEU A 182 -1.32 5.17 13.74
CA LEU A 182 -2.22 4.40 14.60
C LEU A 182 -2.39 5.08 15.96
N ASN A 183 -1.27 5.52 16.56
CA ASN A 183 -1.27 6.15 17.87
C ASN A 183 -1.99 7.51 17.88
N ASN A 184 -1.88 8.27 16.79
CA ASN A 184 -2.53 9.58 16.64
C ASN A 184 -3.99 9.49 16.18
N GLY A 185 -4.51 8.26 15.98
CA GLY A 185 -5.91 8.03 15.59
C GLY A 185 -6.22 8.39 14.13
N ALA A 186 -5.22 8.51 13.26
CA ALA A 186 -5.41 8.69 11.81
C ALA A 186 -5.79 7.35 11.14
N MET A 187 -5.27 6.24 11.64
CA MET A 187 -5.48 4.90 11.11
C MET A 187 -6.37 4.05 12.04
N ASP A 188 -7.22 3.21 11.46
CA ASP A 188 -8.06 2.27 12.21
C ASP A 188 -7.20 1.10 12.72
N PRO A 189 -7.08 0.87 14.04
CA PRO A 189 -6.32 -0.27 14.57
C PRO A 189 -7.00 -1.63 14.29
N LYS A 190 -8.27 -1.63 13.85
CA LYS A 190 -9.03 -2.84 13.51
C LYS A 190 -8.79 -3.27 12.06
N ILE A 191 -7.56 -3.69 11.79
CA ILE A 191 -7.15 -4.31 10.53
C ILE A 191 -7.20 -5.84 10.63
N LEU A 192 -7.29 -6.52 9.47
CA LEU A 192 -7.17 -7.97 9.40
C LEU A 192 -5.83 -8.42 9.99
N LYS A 193 -5.82 -9.50 10.77
CA LYS A 193 -4.59 -10.11 11.29
C LYS A 193 -4.47 -11.52 10.76
N TYR A 194 -3.31 -11.85 10.21
CA TYR A 194 -2.97 -13.19 9.74
C TYR A 194 -1.71 -13.65 10.46
N TYR A 195 -1.75 -14.84 11.04
CA TYR A 195 -0.74 -15.36 11.95
C TYR A 195 0.06 -16.47 11.26
N LEU A 196 1.37 -16.31 11.25
CA LEU A 196 2.28 -17.18 10.52
C LEU A 196 3.33 -17.75 11.46
N LEU A 197 3.43 -19.08 11.52
CA LEU A 197 4.55 -19.78 12.12
C LEU A 197 5.58 -20.12 11.04
N ILE A 198 6.79 -19.61 11.17
CA ILE A 198 7.92 -19.96 10.31
C ILE A 198 8.69 -21.11 10.93
N HIS A 199 8.80 -22.21 10.19
CA HIS A 199 9.64 -23.34 10.56
C HIS A 199 10.82 -23.46 9.60
N ASP A 200 12.02 -23.45 10.16
CA ASP A 200 13.26 -23.63 9.42
C ASP A 200 13.61 -25.12 9.45
N ASN A 201 13.53 -25.79 8.30
CA ASN A 201 13.72 -27.24 8.21
C ASN A 201 15.17 -27.67 8.53
N GLN A 202 16.12 -26.73 8.60
CA GLN A 202 17.48 -27.02 9.08
C GLN A 202 17.56 -27.19 10.61
N ASP A 203 16.52 -26.81 11.34
CA ASP A 203 16.52 -26.80 12.81
C ASP A 203 15.96 -28.07 13.46
N GLY A 204 15.46 -29.02 12.67
CA GLY A 204 14.99 -30.33 13.15
C GLY A 204 13.61 -30.71 12.61
N THR A 205 12.90 -31.59 13.31
CA THR A 205 11.60 -32.11 12.87
C THR A 205 10.46 -31.10 13.11
N SER A 206 9.48 -31.11 12.21
CA SER A 206 8.32 -30.22 12.25
C SER A 206 7.23 -30.62 13.27
N GLU A 207 7.40 -31.72 14.01
CA GLU A 207 6.41 -32.21 14.98
C GLU A 207 6.07 -31.14 16.04
N ASN A 208 7.09 -30.50 16.62
CA ASN A 208 6.86 -29.40 17.57
C ASN A 208 6.17 -28.19 16.90
N ALA A 209 6.54 -27.86 15.66
CA ALA A 209 5.92 -26.77 14.92
C ALA A 209 4.42 -27.02 14.66
N THR A 210 4.05 -28.26 14.32
CA THR A 210 2.63 -28.61 14.14
C THR A 210 1.79 -28.47 15.42
N ASN A 211 2.37 -28.79 16.58
CA ASN A 211 1.71 -28.58 17.87
C ASN A 211 1.51 -27.08 18.16
N ILE A 212 2.54 -26.26 17.90
CA ILE A 212 2.47 -24.79 18.07
C ILE A 212 1.37 -24.20 17.17
N VAL A 213 1.27 -24.64 15.91
CA VAL A 213 0.21 -24.17 14.99
C VAL A 213 -1.17 -24.56 15.51
N SER A 214 -1.32 -25.75 16.09
CA SER A 214 -2.58 -26.14 16.69
C SER A 214 -2.96 -25.26 17.88
N GLU A 215 -1.98 -24.86 18.70
CA GLU A 215 -2.18 -23.91 19.80
C GLU A 215 -2.55 -22.51 19.29
N MET A 216 -1.86 -22.03 18.25
CA MET A 216 -2.18 -20.75 17.59
C MET A 216 -3.62 -20.75 17.07
N ARG A 217 -4.05 -21.82 16.40
CA ARG A 217 -5.43 -21.96 15.90
C ARG A 217 -6.46 -21.95 17.03
N GLY A 218 -6.14 -22.56 18.17
CA GLY A 218 -6.99 -22.51 19.37
C GLY A 218 -7.11 -21.12 19.98
N THR A 219 -6.05 -20.31 19.88
CA THR A 219 -5.97 -18.98 20.51
C THR A 219 -6.53 -17.86 19.62
N PHE A 220 -6.17 -17.87 18.33
CA PHE A 220 -6.45 -16.78 17.41
C PHE A 220 -7.53 -17.08 16.36
N GLY A 221 -8.00 -18.33 16.31
CA GLY A 221 -8.95 -18.82 15.32
C GLY A 221 -8.30 -19.64 14.21
N SER A 222 -8.99 -20.68 13.77
CA SER A 222 -8.43 -21.70 12.87
C SER A 222 -8.18 -21.21 11.44
N SER A 223 -8.92 -20.19 10.97
CA SER A 223 -8.85 -19.71 9.58
C SER A 223 -7.62 -18.87 9.30
N ASP A 224 -7.15 -18.09 10.27
CA ASP A 224 -6.16 -17.04 10.04
C ASP A 224 -4.76 -17.44 10.51
N CYS A 225 -4.51 -18.74 10.72
CA CYS A 225 -3.25 -19.28 11.21
C CYS A 225 -2.65 -20.33 10.25
N ARG A 226 -1.41 -20.12 9.82
CA ARG A 226 -0.70 -21.03 8.91
C ARG A 226 0.76 -21.26 9.35
N MET A 227 1.28 -22.42 8.98
CA MET A 227 2.71 -22.75 9.06
C MET A 227 3.33 -22.54 7.68
N LEU A 228 4.54 -22.00 7.62
CA LEU A 228 5.38 -21.97 6.44
C LEU A 228 6.70 -22.66 6.77
N CYS A 229 7.02 -23.71 6.03
CA CYS A 229 8.32 -24.36 6.11
C CYS A 229 9.26 -23.69 5.10
N ILE A 230 10.50 -23.43 5.52
CA ILE A 230 11.54 -22.88 4.66
C ILE A 230 12.86 -23.62 4.90
N ASN A 231 13.80 -23.44 3.97
CA ASN A 231 15.17 -23.95 4.05
C ASN A 231 15.25 -25.48 3.94
N SER A 232 14.53 -26.08 2.99
CA SER A 232 14.48 -27.53 2.79
C SER A 232 15.62 -28.10 1.95
N ALA A 233 16.48 -27.27 1.35
CA ALA A 233 17.60 -27.76 0.53
C ALA A 233 18.73 -28.34 1.39
N GLU A 234 19.23 -29.53 1.02
CA GLU A 234 20.29 -30.24 1.76
C GLU A 234 21.71 -29.68 1.51
N ASN A 235 21.93 -29.02 0.37
CA ASN A 235 23.19 -28.35 0.02
C ASN A 235 22.88 -27.23 -0.98
N GLY A 236 23.05 -25.96 -0.57
CA GLY A 236 22.97 -24.74 -1.39
C GLY A 236 22.64 -24.96 -2.87
N SER A 237 21.37 -25.01 -3.24
CA SER A 237 20.94 -25.28 -4.62
C SER A 237 21.41 -24.15 -5.53
N LYS A 238 22.20 -24.49 -6.57
CA LYS A 238 22.82 -23.52 -7.50
C LYS A 238 22.09 -23.40 -8.83
N ASP A 239 21.02 -24.16 -9.05
CA ASP A 239 20.41 -24.34 -10.37
C ASP A 239 19.08 -23.57 -10.50
N TRP A 240 19.11 -22.26 -10.24
CA TRP A 240 17.98 -21.39 -10.60
C TRP A 240 18.16 -20.88 -12.03
N GLN A 241 17.37 -21.39 -12.98
CA GLN A 241 17.34 -20.83 -14.34
C GLN A 241 16.70 -19.42 -14.36
N ASP A 242 15.71 -19.18 -13.49
CA ASP A 242 15.08 -17.88 -13.24
C ASP A 242 15.02 -17.61 -11.73
N ASN A 243 15.91 -16.77 -11.21
CA ASN A 243 15.92 -16.40 -9.80
C ASN A 243 14.79 -15.37 -9.52
N PRO A 244 13.77 -15.70 -8.68
CA PRO A 244 12.67 -14.80 -8.37
C PRO A 244 13.11 -13.46 -7.74
N TRP A 245 14.27 -13.45 -7.09
CA TRP A 245 14.83 -12.28 -6.41
C TRP A 245 15.85 -11.50 -7.23
N SER A 246 16.05 -11.85 -8.50
CA SER A 246 16.93 -11.13 -9.42
C SER A 246 16.62 -9.62 -9.47
N ALA A 247 15.35 -9.23 -9.39
CA ALA A 247 14.91 -7.83 -9.34
C ALA A 247 15.21 -7.11 -8.00
N CYS A 248 15.36 -7.85 -6.90
CA CYS A 248 15.76 -7.29 -5.59
C CYS A 248 17.28 -7.16 -5.44
N SER A 249 18.05 -7.67 -6.40
CA SER A 249 19.51 -7.80 -6.31
C SER A 249 20.27 -6.50 -6.59
N SER A 250 19.63 -5.39 -6.97
CA SER A 250 20.33 -4.12 -7.25
C SER A 250 21.12 -3.57 -6.03
N ASP A 251 20.73 -3.93 -4.81
CA ASP A 251 21.42 -3.58 -3.55
C ASP A 251 22.15 -4.76 -2.89
N ALA A 252 22.01 -5.98 -3.41
CA ALA A 252 22.71 -7.14 -2.88
C ALA A 252 24.17 -7.08 -3.32
N LEU A 253 25.09 -7.06 -2.35
CA LEU A 253 26.53 -7.13 -2.57
C LEU A 253 26.84 -8.18 -3.64
N LEU A 254 27.39 -7.73 -4.77
CA LEU A 254 27.85 -8.55 -5.89
C LEU A 254 28.52 -9.84 -5.37
N GLY A 255 27.84 -10.99 -5.48
CA GLY A 255 28.38 -12.30 -5.14
C GLY A 255 27.70 -13.12 -4.03
N GLN A 256 26.56 -12.69 -3.46
CA GLN A 256 25.77 -13.54 -2.56
C GLN A 256 24.71 -14.35 -3.35
N ASP A 257 24.80 -15.69 -3.28
CA ASP A 257 23.79 -16.60 -3.83
C ASP A 257 22.47 -16.47 -3.03
N LEU A 258 21.51 -15.73 -3.58
CA LEU A 258 20.19 -15.54 -2.97
C LEU A 258 19.36 -16.84 -3.04
N GLY A 259 18.63 -17.16 -1.98
CA GLY A 259 17.72 -18.32 -1.97
C GLY A 259 18.39 -19.68 -1.96
N CYS A 260 19.68 -19.77 -1.59
CA CYS A 260 20.46 -21.00 -1.70
C CYS A 260 19.94 -22.17 -0.86
N PHE A 261 19.27 -21.92 0.27
CA PHE A 261 18.68 -22.97 1.11
C PHE A 261 17.24 -23.32 0.73
N LEU A 262 16.62 -22.58 -0.19
CA LEU A 262 15.25 -22.85 -0.64
C LEU A 262 15.28 -23.89 -1.76
N ASN A 263 14.35 -24.85 -1.71
CA ASN A 263 14.08 -25.76 -2.82
C ASN A 263 12.76 -25.38 -3.53
N MET A 264 12.37 -26.10 -4.58
CA MET A 264 11.12 -25.82 -5.30
C MET A 264 9.87 -25.93 -4.42
N ASP A 265 9.85 -26.87 -3.48
CA ASP A 265 8.71 -27.07 -2.58
C ASP A 265 8.54 -25.86 -1.64
N ASP A 266 9.64 -25.32 -1.10
CA ASP A 266 9.63 -24.10 -0.28
C ASP A 266 9.06 -22.91 -1.07
N ILE A 267 9.45 -22.77 -2.34
CA ILE A 267 8.96 -21.70 -3.22
C ILE A 267 7.46 -21.84 -3.46
N ASP A 268 6.99 -23.06 -3.73
CA ASP A 268 5.57 -23.31 -3.96
C ASP A 268 4.76 -23.12 -2.67
N GLU A 269 5.30 -23.47 -1.50
CA GLU A 269 4.68 -23.13 -0.21
C GLU A 269 4.54 -21.62 0.00
N ILE A 270 5.56 -20.82 -0.36
CA ILE A 270 5.50 -19.35 -0.27
C ILE A 270 4.47 -18.79 -1.26
N LYS A 271 4.42 -19.28 -2.50
CA LYS A 271 3.40 -18.88 -3.48
C LYS A 271 2.00 -19.18 -2.98
N ASP A 272 1.78 -20.39 -2.46
CA ASP A 272 0.50 -20.82 -1.92
C ASP A 272 0.09 -20.00 -0.70
N LEU A 273 1.05 -19.60 0.15
CA LEU A 273 0.82 -18.68 1.25
C LEU A 273 0.31 -17.32 0.74
N MET A 274 1.03 -16.71 -0.20
CA MET A 274 0.67 -15.38 -0.70
C MET A 274 -0.65 -15.40 -1.49
N GLN A 275 -0.90 -16.45 -2.27
CA GLN A 275 -2.16 -16.66 -2.97
C GLN A 275 -3.33 -16.85 -1.99
N GLU A 276 -3.16 -17.65 -0.94
CA GLU A 276 -4.17 -17.85 0.10
C GLU A 276 -4.47 -16.55 0.86
N LEU A 277 -3.43 -15.90 1.37
CA LEU A 277 -3.53 -14.64 2.11
C LEU A 277 -4.32 -13.59 1.31
N SER A 278 -4.02 -13.48 0.01
CA SER A 278 -4.67 -12.51 -0.87
C SER A 278 -6.12 -12.90 -1.19
N SER A 279 -6.34 -14.11 -1.69
CA SER A 279 -7.63 -14.54 -2.25
C SER A 279 -8.68 -14.94 -1.20
N LYS A 280 -8.25 -15.51 -0.07
CA LYS A 280 -9.16 -16.03 0.97
C LYS A 280 -9.31 -15.10 2.17
N HIS A 281 -8.36 -14.18 2.41
CA HIS A 281 -8.38 -13.30 3.58
C HIS A 281 -8.47 -11.82 3.21
N ILE A 282 -7.46 -11.25 2.51
CA ILE A 282 -7.38 -9.81 2.27
C ILE A 282 -8.52 -9.31 1.38
N ILE A 283 -8.72 -9.90 0.18
CA ILE A 283 -9.78 -9.45 -0.72
C ILE A 283 -11.16 -9.58 -0.08
N PRO A 284 -11.54 -10.73 0.54
CA PRO A 284 -12.81 -10.84 1.25
C PRO A 284 -12.97 -9.87 2.42
N HIS A 285 -11.89 -9.60 3.18
CA HIS A 285 -11.93 -8.61 4.26
C HIS A 285 -12.22 -7.20 3.72
N MET A 286 -11.52 -6.79 2.66
CA MET A 286 -11.74 -5.50 2.02
C MET A 286 -13.15 -5.38 1.45
N GLU A 287 -13.65 -6.41 0.76
CA GLU A 287 -15.04 -6.48 0.27
C GLU A 287 -16.05 -6.29 1.40
N GLN A 288 -15.86 -7.00 2.52
CA GLN A 288 -16.75 -6.89 3.67
C GLN A 288 -16.69 -5.49 4.31
N LYS A 289 -15.48 -4.90 4.42
CA LYS A 289 -15.31 -3.53 4.94
C LYS A 289 -16.05 -2.52 4.04
N ILE A 290 -15.95 -2.64 2.71
CA ILE A 290 -16.71 -1.83 1.75
C ILE A 290 -18.22 -1.93 2.03
N ARG A 291 -18.76 -3.14 2.16
CA ARG A 291 -20.20 -3.33 2.41
C ARG A 291 -20.66 -2.68 3.71
N VAL A 292 -19.92 -2.89 4.80
CA VAL A 292 -20.23 -2.31 6.11
C VAL A 292 -20.20 -0.79 6.05
N LEU A 293 -19.12 -0.21 5.52
CA LEU A 293 -18.96 1.24 5.41
C LEU A 293 -20.03 1.85 4.48
N ASN A 294 -20.32 1.23 3.34
CA ASN A 294 -21.34 1.73 2.42
C ASN A 294 -22.75 1.75 3.04
N GLN A 295 -23.09 0.74 3.85
CA GLN A 295 -24.34 0.71 4.62
C GLN A 295 -24.39 1.83 5.66
N GLN A 296 -23.29 2.05 6.39
CA GLN A 296 -23.17 3.13 7.36
C GLN A 296 -23.32 4.51 6.70
N VAL A 297 -22.60 4.77 5.61
CA VAL A 297 -22.69 6.02 4.84
C VAL A 297 -24.11 6.25 4.31
N SER A 298 -24.75 5.21 3.77
CA SER A 298 -26.14 5.30 3.30
C SER A 298 -27.14 5.60 4.42
N ALA A 299 -26.97 5.00 5.60
CA ALA A 299 -27.79 5.26 6.78
C ALA A 299 -27.60 6.70 7.29
N THR A 300 -26.35 7.16 7.38
CA THR A 300 -26.00 8.52 7.79
C THR A 300 -26.56 9.56 6.82
N ARG A 301 -26.47 9.35 5.50
CA ARG A 301 -27.08 10.26 4.50
C ARG A 301 -28.60 10.35 4.60
N LYS A 302 -29.30 9.24 4.89
CA LYS A 302 -30.75 9.25 5.15
C LYS A 302 -31.11 10.07 6.40
N GLY A 303 -30.28 10.04 7.44
CA GLY A 303 -30.42 10.89 8.64
C GLY A 303 -30.01 12.35 8.42
N PHE A 304 -28.95 12.59 7.65
CA PHE A 304 -28.43 13.91 7.31
C PHE A 304 -29.39 14.70 6.42
N ARG A 305 -30.23 14.07 5.59
CA ARG A 305 -31.28 14.81 4.87
C ARG A 305 -32.23 15.59 5.81
N ASN A 306 -32.39 15.13 7.06
CA ASN A 306 -33.11 15.85 8.11
C ASN A 306 -32.24 16.86 8.87
N GLN A 307 -30.92 16.65 8.98
CA GLN A 307 -29.98 17.59 9.62
C GLN A 307 -29.50 18.72 8.70
N ILE A 308 -29.38 18.49 7.39
CA ILE A 308 -29.05 19.50 6.37
C ILE A 308 -30.15 20.57 6.33
N LYS A 309 -31.42 20.20 6.54
CA LYS A 309 -32.48 21.18 6.79
C LYS A 309 -32.13 22.11 7.96
N ASN A 310 -31.55 21.58 9.04
CA ASN A 310 -31.15 22.38 10.20
C ASN A 310 -29.84 23.17 9.98
N LEU A 311 -28.94 22.68 9.12
CA LEU A 311 -27.67 23.36 8.79
C LEU A 311 -27.91 24.57 7.88
N TRP A 312 -28.87 24.49 6.96
CA TRP A 312 -29.30 25.62 6.12
C TRP A 312 -29.98 26.75 6.92
N TRP A 313 -30.49 26.47 8.13
CA TRP A 313 -30.99 27.48 9.07
C TRP A 313 -29.91 28.07 9.99
N ARG A 314 -28.68 27.55 9.98
CA ARG A 314 -27.54 28.10 10.74
C ARG A 314 -26.70 29.10 9.96
N LYS A 315 -27.05 29.40 8.71
CA LYS A 315 -26.41 30.47 7.92
C LYS A 315 -26.91 31.83 8.42
N GLY A 316 -26.44 32.23 9.61
CA GLY A 316 -26.87 33.48 10.22
C GLY A 316 -26.34 33.81 11.62
N LYS A 317 -25.34 33.10 12.17
CA LYS A 317 -24.63 33.57 13.37
C LYS A 317 -23.13 33.31 13.25
N GLU A 318 -22.39 34.40 13.06
CA GLU A 318 -20.97 34.50 13.32
C GLU A 318 -20.68 34.31 14.82
N ASP A 319 -19.43 33.94 15.09
CA ASP A 319 -18.75 33.80 16.38
C ASP A 319 -19.20 32.69 17.32
N THR A 320 -18.43 31.61 17.32
CA THR A 320 -18.14 30.86 18.55
C THR A 320 -16.76 30.21 18.43
N PRO A 321 -15.78 30.58 19.28
CA PRO A 321 -14.51 29.90 19.36
C PRO A 321 -14.66 28.62 20.20
N ASP A 322 -13.94 27.59 19.76
CA ASP A 322 -13.44 26.41 20.48
C ASP A 322 -13.56 25.19 19.55
N ALA A 323 -12.56 25.04 18.69
CA ALA A 323 -12.31 23.76 18.06
C ALA A 323 -12.04 22.72 19.16
N PRO A 324 -12.67 21.54 19.14
CA PRO A 324 -12.32 20.49 20.08
C PRO A 324 -10.83 20.17 19.92
N THR A 325 -10.12 20.08 21.04
CA THR A 325 -8.67 19.85 21.16
C THR A 325 -8.25 18.44 20.72
N GLY A 326 -8.65 18.02 19.52
CA GLY A 326 -8.33 16.72 18.92
C GLY A 326 -8.39 16.77 17.38
N PRO A 327 -7.81 15.78 16.69
CA PRO A 327 -7.78 15.76 15.23
C PRO A 327 -9.21 15.72 14.65
N MET A 328 -9.54 16.67 13.76
CA MET A 328 -10.89 16.78 13.16
C MET A 328 -11.30 15.53 12.36
N TYR A 329 -10.32 14.80 11.80
CA TYR A 329 -10.54 13.65 10.92
C TYR A 329 -9.85 12.39 11.44
N THR A 330 -10.25 11.91 12.61
CA THR A 330 -9.80 10.59 13.11
C THR A 330 -10.34 9.45 12.23
N PHE A 331 -9.80 8.24 12.36
CA PHE A 331 -10.27 7.04 11.66
C PHE A 331 -11.76 6.74 11.90
N SER A 332 -12.31 7.23 13.01
CA SER A 332 -13.71 7.03 13.38
C SER A 332 -14.69 8.05 12.78
N SER A 333 -14.18 9.16 12.22
CA SER A 333 -15.02 10.16 11.55
C SER A 333 -15.71 9.58 10.32
N ILE A 334 -16.89 10.11 9.99
CA ILE A 334 -17.65 9.62 8.83
C ILE A 334 -16.90 9.92 7.54
N GLU A 335 -16.19 11.06 7.47
CA GLU A 335 -15.38 11.47 6.34
C GLU A 335 -14.21 10.50 6.12
N SER A 336 -13.48 10.14 7.18
CA SER A 336 -12.41 9.13 7.08
C SER A 336 -12.95 7.76 6.68
N GLN A 337 -14.13 7.37 7.19
CA GLN A 337 -14.80 6.12 6.79
C GLN A 337 -15.22 6.11 5.32
N ILE A 338 -15.75 7.24 4.80
CA ILE A 338 -16.05 7.39 3.37
C ILE A 338 -14.77 7.33 2.54
N ARG A 339 -13.66 7.90 3.04
CA ARG A 339 -12.37 7.85 2.34
C ARG A 339 -11.86 6.41 2.24
N VAL A 340 -11.82 5.67 3.35
CA VAL A 340 -11.44 4.25 3.35
C VAL A 340 -12.34 3.42 2.43
N LEU A 341 -13.65 3.67 2.43
CA LEU A 341 -14.59 3.02 1.51
C LEU A 341 -14.22 3.27 0.05
N ALA A 342 -13.93 4.52 -0.32
CA ALA A 342 -13.59 4.90 -1.68
C ALA A 342 -12.23 4.32 -2.12
N ASP A 343 -11.23 4.36 -1.24
CA ASP A 343 -9.89 3.86 -1.50
C ASP A 343 -9.90 2.32 -1.65
N TYR A 344 -10.65 1.60 -0.81
CA TYR A 344 -10.85 0.16 -0.94
C TYR A 344 -11.59 -0.19 -2.23
N ALA A 345 -12.63 0.56 -2.59
CA ALA A 345 -13.35 0.37 -3.85
C ALA A 345 -12.43 0.56 -5.06
N PHE A 346 -11.56 1.59 -5.03
CA PHE A 346 -10.58 1.83 -6.08
C PHE A 346 -9.57 0.67 -6.19
N MET A 347 -8.98 0.21 -5.08
CA MET A 347 -8.04 -0.92 -5.07
C MET A 347 -8.68 -2.24 -5.53
N LEU A 348 -9.98 -2.43 -5.25
CA LEU A 348 -10.77 -3.55 -5.77
C LEU A 348 -11.39 -3.26 -7.14
N ARG A 349 -11.00 -2.19 -7.84
CA ARG A 349 -11.44 -1.85 -9.22
C ARG A 349 -12.93 -1.55 -9.39
N ASP A 350 -13.65 -1.23 -8.33
CA ASP A 350 -14.99 -0.65 -8.39
C ASP A 350 -14.88 0.89 -8.44
N TYR A 351 -14.47 1.37 -9.61
CA TYR A 351 -14.16 2.79 -9.83
C TYR A 351 -15.42 3.66 -9.77
N GLU A 352 -16.58 3.15 -10.14
CA GLU A 352 -17.86 3.86 -10.01
C GLU A 352 -18.21 4.13 -8.54
N LEU A 353 -18.08 3.11 -7.67
CA LEU A 353 -18.30 3.28 -6.24
C LEU A 353 -17.28 4.24 -5.63
N ALA A 354 -16.01 4.11 -6.01
CA ALA A 354 -14.94 5.02 -5.58
C ALA A 354 -15.28 6.48 -5.95
N LEU A 355 -15.57 6.76 -7.23
CA LEU A 355 -15.89 8.11 -7.73
C LEU A 355 -17.08 8.73 -7.00
N SER A 356 -18.13 7.93 -6.76
CA SER A 356 -19.33 8.41 -6.07
C SER A 356 -19.07 8.86 -4.63
N ASN A 357 -18.14 8.20 -3.94
CA ASN A 357 -17.75 8.52 -2.57
C ASN A 357 -16.74 9.68 -2.52
N TYR A 358 -15.78 9.74 -3.44
CA TYR A 358 -14.89 10.89 -3.59
C TYR A 358 -15.65 12.19 -3.87
N ARG A 359 -16.69 12.16 -4.70
CA ARG A 359 -17.53 13.35 -4.95
C ARG A 359 -18.21 13.89 -3.70
N LEU A 360 -18.62 13.01 -2.78
CA LEU A 360 -19.17 13.42 -1.50
C LEU A 360 -18.10 14.16 -0.69
N LEU A 361 -16.95 13.50 -0.47
CA LEU A 361 -15.84 14.06 0.30
C LEU A 361 -15.32 15.37 -0.25
N SER A 362 -15.24 15.49 -1.57
CA SER A 362 -14.83 16.71 -2.24
C SER A 362 -15.70 17.91 -1.85
N THR A 363 -17.01 17.69 -1.71
CA THR A 363 -17.93 18.74 -1.27
C THR A 363 -17.69 19.09 0.20
N ASP A 364 -17.59 18.08 1.07
CA ASP A 364 -17.45 18.26 2.51
C ASP A 364 -16.10 18.91 2.87
N TYR A 365 -14.98 18.38 2.37
CA TYR A 365 -13.64 18.93 2.61
C TYR A 365 -13.48 20.36 2.07
N LYS A 366 -14.16 20.71 0.98
CA LYS A 366 -14.16 22.09 0.46
C LYS A 366 -14.90 23.05 1.38
N LEU A 367 -16.03 22.62 1.94
CA LEU A 367 -16.81 23.42 2.90
C LEU A 367 -16.03 23.62 4.20
N ASP A 368 -15.37 22.58 4.68
CA ASP A 368 -14.54 22.59 5.88
C ASP A 368 -13.20 23.33 5.70
N LYS A 369 -12.87 23.72 4.46
CA LYS A 369 -11.56 24.29 4.10
C LYS A 369 -10.38 23.36 4.44
N ALA A 370 -10.61 22.05 4.46
CA ALA A 370 -9.58 21.03 4.67
C ALA A 370 -8.77 20.82 3.37
N TRP A 371 -7.97 21.83 2.98
CA TRP A 371 -7.38 21.93 1.64
C TRP A 371 -6.49 20.74 1.25
N LYS A 372 -5.71 20.20 2.19
CA LYS A 372 -4.85 19.03 1.92
C LYS A 372 -5.68 17.80 1.57
N ARG A 373 -6.74 17.52 2.34
CA ARG A 373 -7.68 16.41 2.09
C ARG A 373 -8.51 16.63 0.82
N TYR A 374 -8.92 17.87 0.57
CA TYR A 374 -9.62 18.25 -0.65
C TYR A 374 -8.76 18.00 -1.89
N ALA A 375 -7.49 18.40 -1.87
CA ALA A 375 -6.56 18.20 -2.97
C ALA A 375 -6.34 16.70 -3.27
N GLY A 376 -6.10 15.87 -2.25
CA GLY A 376 -5.96 14.42 -2.44
C GLY A 376 -7.24 13.77 -3.01
N VAL A 377 -8.43 14.21 -2.57
CA VAL A 377 -9.68 13.71 -3.17
C VAL A 377 -9.85 14.16 -4.62
N GLN A 378 -9.45 15.39 -4.98
CA GLN A 378 -9.49 15.87 -6.36
C GLN A 378 -8.56 15.04 -7.27
N GLU A 379 -7.35 14.72 -6.80
CA GLU A 379 -6.42 13.83 -7.49
C GLU A 379 -7.05 12.46 -7.74
N MET A 380 -7.60 11.84 -6.69
CA MET A 380 -8.25 10.54 -6.82
C MET A 380 -9.48 10.57 -7.72
N MET A 381 -10.26 11.65 -7.72
CA MET A 381 -11.35 11.83 -8.69
C MET A 381 -10.83 11.85 -10.12
N ALA A 382 -9.74 12.57 -10.39
CA ALA A 382 -9.13 12.62 -11.72
C ALA A 382 -8.66 11.24 -12.18
N LEU A 383 -7.96 10.50 -11.32
CA LEU A 383 -7.50 9.14 -11.60
C LEU A 383 -8.68 8.18 -11.81
N THR A 384 -9.76 8.33 -11.04
CA THR A 384 -10.94 7.48 -11.20
C THR A 384 -11.68 7.76 -12.51
N PHE A 385 -11.82 9.04 -12.91
CA PHE A 385 -12.36 9.41 -14.22
C PHE A 385 -11.52 8.80 -15.36
N PHE A 386 -10.20 8.86 -15.23
CA PHE A 386 -9.28 8.23 -16.18
C PHE A 386 -9.48 6.70 -16.26
N MET A 387 -9.54 6.00 -15.12
CA MET A 387 -9.72 4.53 -15.09
C MET A 387 -11.08 4.07 -15.60
N LEU A 388 -12.10 4.94 -15.51
CA LEU A 388 -13.43 4.70 -16.09
C LEU A 388 -13.52 5.03 -17.59
N ASP A 389 -12.46 5.58 -18.19
CA ASP A 389 -12.49 6.23 -19.53
C ASP A 389 -13.65 7.24 -19.64
N GLN A 390 -13.94 7.95 -18.55
CA GLN A 390 -15.04 8.91 -18.43
C GLN A 390 -14.51 10.33 -18.43
N SER A 391 -14.98 11.14 -19.38
CA SER A 391 -14.83 12.61 -19.41
C SER A 391 -13.41 13.10 -19.09
N ARG A 392 -12.53 13.07 -20.09
CA ARG A 392 -11.17 13.63 -19.98
C ARG A 392 -11.17 15.07 -19.45
N LYS A 393 -12.17 15.88 -19.83
CA LYS A 393 -12.34 17.24 -19.33
C LYS A 393 -12.51 17.29 -17.81
N ASP A 394 -13.30 16.38 -17.24
CA ASP A 394 -13.51 16.36 -15.79
C ASP A 394 -12.28 15.82 -15.05
N ALA A 395 -11.56 14.86 -15.66
CA ALA A 395 -10.29 14.39 -15.14
C ALA A 395 -9.25 15.52 -15.08
N ASP A 396 -9.06 16.24 -16.19
CA ASP A 396 -8.14 17.37 -16.29
C ASP A 396 -8.52 18.48 -15.29
N TYR A 397 -9.82 18.82 -15.19
CA TYR A 397 -10.31 19.81 -14.23
C TYR A 397 -10.04 19.43 -12.77
N CYS A 398 -10.26 18.16 -12.41
CA CYS A 398 -9.98 17.68 -11.05
C CYS A 398 -8.47 17.72 -10.76
N MET A 399 -7.63 17.34 -11.72
CA MET A 399 -6.18 17.36 -11.57
C MET A 399 -5.65 18.81 -11.42
N GLU A 400 -6.14 19.75 -12.22
CA GLU A 400 -5.81 21.18 -12.11
C GLU A 400 -6.21 21.76 -10.74
N ASN A 401 -7.38 21.37 -10.22
CA ASN A 401 -7.82 21.77 -8.89
C ASN A 401 -6.93 21.20 -7.78
N ALA A 402 -6.53 19.93 -7.89
CA ALA A 402 -5.61 19.29 -6.94
C ALA A 402 -4.29 20.05 -6.90
N PHE A 403 -3.65 20.24 -8.06
CA PHE A 403 -2.39 20.96 -8.21
C PHE A 403 -2.47 22.39 -7.68
N THR A 404 -3.48 23.15 -8.10
CA THR A 404 -3.66 24.54 -7.64
C THR A 404 -3.88 24.60 -6.14
N THR A 405 -4.61 23.66 -5.56
CA THR A 405 -4.84 23.62 -4.11
C THR A 405 -3.56 23.30 -3.35
N TYR A 406 -2.78 22.31 -3.78
CA TYR A 406 -1.49 22.00 -3.18
C TYR A 406 -0.54 23.19 -3.26
N LEU A 407 -0.42 23.81 -4.44
CA LEU A 407 0.49 24.93 -4.66
C LEU A 407 0.09 26.17 -3.85
N VAL A 408 -1.16 26.62 -3.99
CA VAL A 408 -1.60 27.93 -3.49
C VAL A 408 -2.06 27.89 -2.04
N ARG A 409 -2.56 26.76 -1.56
CA ARG A 409 -3.24 26.69 -0.24
C ARG A 409 -2.59 25.74 0.75
N VAL A 410 -1.76 24.82 0.28
CA VAL A 410 -0.94 24.00 1.16
C VAL A 410 0.44 24.64 1.23
N LEU A 411 1.24 24.63 0.16
CA LEU A 411 2.64 25.07 0.19
C LEU A 411 2.84 26.56 0.53
N VAL A 412 2.01 27.47 0.01
CA VAL A 412 2.13 28.91 0.32
C VAL A 412 1.81 29.23 1.79
N PHE A 413 0.93 28.45 2.45
CA PHE A 413 0.68 28.65 3.88
C PHE A 413 1.85 28.16 4.76
N TRP A 414 2.57 27.10 4.34
CA TRP A 414 3.80 26.66 5.02
C TRP A 414 4.93 27.69 4.95
N SER A 415 4.99 28.54 3.91
CA SER A 415 5.97 29.62 3.83
C SER A 415 5.62 30.85 4.69
N ILE A 416 4.37 30.99 5.14
CA ILE A 416 3.94 32.14 5.97
C ILE A 416 4.10 31.84 7.47
N ASP A 417 4.08 30.56 7.88
CA ASP A 417 4.29 30.14 9.28
C ASP A 417 5.78 29.95 9.68
N LEU A 418 6.72 30.38 8.82
CA LEU A 418 8.18 30.31 9.04
C LEU A 418 8.87 31.67 9.20
N GLU A 419 8.12 32.77 9.34
CA GLU A 419 8.69 34.05 9.79
C GLU A 419 8.35 34.30 11.27
N PRO A 420 9.35 34.54 12.15
CA PRO A 420 9.13 34.81 13.57
C PRO A 420 8.47 36.17 13.85
#